data_AF-A0A5K1ESD1-F1
#
_entry.id   AF-A0A5K1ESD1-F1
#
_cell.length_a   1.000
_cell.length_b   1.000
_cell.length_c   1.000
_cell.angle_alpha   90.00
_cell.angle_beta   90.00
_cell.angle_gamma   90.00
#
_symmetry.space_group_name_H-M   'P 1'
#
loop_
_entity.id
_entity.type
_entity.pdbx_description
1 polymer ?
#
loop_
_entity_poly.entity_id
_entity_poly.type
_entity_poly.pdbx_seq_one_letter_code
_entity_poly.pdbx_strand_id
1 'polypeptide(L)' 'MEQLKACSLAFIFAVLFLASHGSGRTSESAVAPAAEAEAQAPAVLVFGDSLVDNGNNNYLESLAKSDFPPYGVDFPQGPT' A
#
# COMPACT_ATOMS: atom_id res chain seq x y z
N MET A 1 44.90 -11.47 -18.87
CA MET A 1 44.86 -10.39 -17.85
C MET A 1 44.05 -9.17 -18.29
N GLU A 2 44.01 -8.84 -19.58
CA GLU A 2 43.20 -7.74 -20.15
C GLU A 2 41.69 -7.93 -19.97
N GLN A 3 41.18 -9.14 -20.20
CA GLN A 3 39.74 -9.45 -20.10
C GLN A 3 39.17 -9.29 -18.68
N LEU A 4 39.99 -9.55 -17.65
CA LEU A 4 39.57 -9.42 -16.26
C LEU A 4 39.43 -7.94 -15.86
N LYS A 5 40.29 -7.06 -16.40
CA LYS A 5 40.22 -5.60 -16.19
C LYS A 5 39.01 -5.00 -16.93
N ALA A 6 38.72 -5.47 -18.14
CA ALA A 6 37.56 -5.03 -18.91
C ALA A 6 36.23 -5.41 -18.23
N CYS A 7 36.08 -6.65 -17.74
CA CYS A 7 34.88 -7.06 -17.01
C CYS A 7 34.72 -6.30 -15.68
N SER A 8 35.82 -6.07 -14.95
CA SER A 8 35.78 -5.30 -13.71
C SER A 8 35.38 -3.84 -13.95
N LEU A 9 35.90 -3.23 -15.00
CA LEU A 9 35.55 -1.85 -15.36
C LEU A 9 34.10 -1.73 -15.84
N ALA A 10 33.62 -2.69 -16.64
CA ALA A 10 32.22 -2.75 -17.08
C ALA A 10 31.25 -2.90 -15.89
N PHE A 11 31.61 -3.71 -14.90
CA PHE A 11 30.79 -3.89 -13.69
C PHE A 11 30.74 -2.61 -12.85
N ILE A 12 31.87 -1.92 -12.70
CA ILE A 12 31.94 -0.61 -12.01
C ILE A 12 31.06 0.42 -12.73
N PHE A 13 31.13 0.52 -14.06
CA PHE A 13 30.28 1.41 -14.82
C PHE A 13 28.78 1.07 -14.70
N ALA A 14 28.42 -0.22 -14.68
CA ALA A 14 27.03 -0.66 -14.51
C ALA A 14 26.49 -0.29 -13.11
N VAL A 15 27.27 -0.49 -12.05
CA VAL A 15 26.90 -0.11 -10.67
C VAL A 15 26.72 1.40 -10.54
N LEU A 16 27.62 2.19 -11.14
CA LEU A 16 27.53 3.64 -11.14
C LEU A 16 26.31 4.14 -11.94
N PHE A 17 25.99 3.53 -13.09
CA PHE A 17 24.83 3.90 -13.88
C PHE A 17 23.51 3.63 -13.14
N LEU A 18 23.38 2.49 -12.45
CA LEU A 18 22.23 2.17 -11.60
C LEU A 18 22.10 3.12 -10.41
N ALA A 19 23.22 3.50 -9.78
CA ALA A 19 23.21 4.47 -8.68
C ALA A 19 22.84 5.89 -9.14
N SER A 20 23.15 6.24 -10.40
CA SER A 20 22.89 7.58 -10.97
C SER A 20 21.48 7.72 -11.57
N HIS A 21 20.84 6.60 -11.96
CA HIS A 21 19.48 6.56 -12.53
C HIS A 21 18.47 5.92 -11.58
N GLY A 22 18.79 5.86 -10.29
CA GLY A 22 17.78 5.62 -9.27
C GLY A 22 16.76 6.75 -9.35
N SER A 23 15.74 6.59 -10.19
CA SER A 23 14.46 7.27 -10.03
C SER A 23 13.97 6.84 -8.66
N GLY A 24 14.36 7.62 -7.66
CA GLY A 24 13.74 7.57 -6.36
C GLY A 24 12.25 7.57 -6.64
N ARG A 25 11.57 6.52 -6.19
CA ARG A 25 10.13 6.61 -6.02
C ARG A 25 9.95 7.70 -4.97
N THR A 26 9.84 8.94 -5.40
CA THR A 26 9.09 9.92 -4.65
C THR A 26 7.69 9.34 -4.65
N SER A 27 7.34 8.67 -3.56
CA SER A 27 5.95 8.57 -3.18
C SER A 27 5.49 9.99 -2.92
N GLU A 28 5.21 10.74 -3.99
CA GLU A 28 4.31 11.88 -3.93
C GLU A 28 2.96 11.28 -3.58
N SER A 29 2.75 11.09 -2.28
CA SER A 29 1.41 11.29 -1.74
C SER A 29 1.12 12.75 -2.02
N ALA A 30 0.50 13.00 -3.18
CA ALA A 30 0.09 14.33 -3.59
C ALA A 30 -0.84 14.87 -2.50
N VAL A 31 -0.30 15.75 -1.65
CA VAL A 31 -1.13 16.55 -0.75
C VAL A 31 -1.76 17.60 -1.64
N ALA A 32 -2.96 17.28 -2.14
CA ALA A 32 -3.83 18.25 -2.78
C ALA A 32 -3.96 19.49 -1.87
N PRO A 33 -4.03 20.72 -2.42
CA PRO A 33 -4.21 21.91 -1.61
C PRO A 33 -5.44 21.72 -0.73
N ALA A 34 -5.25 21.91 0.57
CA ALA A 34 -6.31 21.91 1.54
C ALA A 34 -7.34 22.99 1.14
N ALA A 35 -8.37 22.58 0.40
CA ALA A 35 -9.72 22.95 0.77
C ALA A 35 -9.83 22.71 2.28
N GLU A 36 -10.57 23.52 3.02
CA GLU A 36 -10.89 23.28 4.43
C GLU A 36 -11.61 21.93 4.58
N ALA A 37 -10.86 20.84 4.44
CA ALA A 37 -11.22 19.52 4.84
C ALA A 37 -11.13 19.61 6.35
N GLU A 38 -12.31 19.61 6.97
CA GLU A 38 -12.47 19.34 8.39
C GLU A 38 -11.40 18.33 8.80
N ALA A 39 -10.57 18.67 9.79
CA ALA A 39 -9.37 17.90 10.12
C ALA A 39 -9.75 16.43 10.26
N GLN A 40 -9.49 15.64 9.21
CA GLN A 40 -9.88 14.24 9.19
C GLN A 40 -9.16 13.60 10.36
N ALA A 41 -9.94 12.96 11.24
CA ALA A 41 -9.39 12.33 12.41
C ALA A 41 -8.21 11.42 11.99
N PRO A 42 -7.15 11.34 12.79
CA PRO A 42 -6.05 10.41 12.51
C PRO A 42 -6.61 9.00 12.34
N ALA A 43 -5.91 8.18 11.56
CA ALA A 43 -6.31 6.80 11.26
C ALA A 43 -6.73 6.05 12.54
N VAL A 44 -7.93 5.47 12.51
CA VAL A 44 -8.49 4.73 13.64
C VAL A 44 -8.15 3.26 13.48
N LEU A 45 -7.48 2.69 14.49
CA LEU A 45 -7.21 1.26 14.59
C LEU A 45 -8.31 0.63 15.45
N VAL A 46 -9.12 -0.23 14.84
CA VAL A 46 -10.22 -0.93 15.51
C VAL A 46 -9.86 -2.40 15.67
N PHE A 47 -10.03 -2.91 16.89
CA PHE A 47 -9.86 -4.32 17.23
C PHE A 47 -11.20 -4.88 17.72
N GLY A 48 -11.53 -6.11 17.33
CA GLY A 48 -12.73 -6.78 17.80
C GLY A 48 -13.03 -8.06 17.05
N ASP A 49 -14.31 -8.43 17.02
CA ASP A 49 -14.85 -9.59 16.32
C ASP A 49 -15.47 -9.21 14.97
N SER A 50 -16.31 -10.09 14.40
CA SER A 50 -16.97 -9.87 13.12
C SER A 50 -17.91 -8.67 13.08
N LEU A 51 -18.40 -8.17 14.22
CA LEU A 51 -19.28 -7.00 14.25
C LEU A 51 -18.58 -5.71 13.86
N VAL A 52 -17.26 -5.65 14.06
CA VAL A 52 -16.42 -4.50 13.70
C VAL A 52 -15.55 -4.77 12.48
N ASP A 53 -15.70 -5.94 11.85
CA ASP A 53 -15.02 -6.31 10.60
C ASP A 53 -15.80 -5.79 9.39
N ASN A 54 -15.13 -5.05 8.51
CA ASN A 54 -15.71 -4.54 7.26
C ASN A 54 -15.66 -5.54 6.09
N GLY A 55 -15.10 -6.73 6.31
CA GLY A 55 -15.04 -7.80 5.31
C GLY A 55 -13.65 -8.39 5.16
N ASN A 56 -12.71 -8.05 6.03
CA ASN A 56 -11.34 -8.57 6.02
C ASN A 56 -11.31 -10.09 6.17
N ASN A 57 -12.35 -10.73 6.73
CA ASN A 57 -12.40 -12.18 6.89
C ASN A 57 -13.21 -12.90 5.80
N ASN A 58 -13.83 -12.20 4.83
CA ASN A 58 -14.76 -12.83 3.87
C ASN A 58 -14.09 -13.88 2.97
N TYR A 59 -12.78 -13.80 2.78
CA TYR A 59 -11.97 -14.75 2.02
C TYR A 59 -11.38 -15.90 2.85
N LEU A 60 -11.60 -15.92 4.17
CA LEU A 60 -11.11 -16.95 5.08
C LEU A 60 -12.20 -17.99 5.39
N GLU A 61 -11.78 -19.23 5.68
CA GLU A 61 -12.67 -20.25 6.27
C GLU A 61 -12.92 -19.93 7.74
N SER A 62 -13.84 -18.99 7.99
CA SER A 62 -14.21 -18.53 9.33
C SER A 62 -15.72 -18.39 9.46
N LEU A 63 -16.20 -18.49 10.70
CA LEU A 63 -17.57 -18.11 11.07
C LEU A 63 -17.69 -16.58 11.25
N ALA A 64 -16.58 -15.88 11.45
CA ALA A 64 -16.52 -14.44 11.69
C ALA A 64 -16.50 -13.64 10.37
N LYS A 65 -17.49 -13.88 9.50
CA LYS A 65 -17.67 -13.12 8.26
C LYS A 65 -18.55 -11.90 8.48
N SER A 66 -18.49 -10.94 7.56
CA SER A 66 -19.37 -9.76 7.54
C SER A 66 -19.99 -9.51 6.17
N ASP A 67 -20.26 -10.59 5.42
CA ASP A 67 -20.93 -10.60 4.12
C ASP A 67 -22.47 -10.66 4.25
N PHE A 68 -23.05 -9.98 5.25
CA PHE A 68 -24.49 -9.91 5.48
C PHE A 68 -24.96 -8.52 5.97
N PRO A 69 -26.15 -8.04 5.56
CA PRO A 69 -26.68 -6.76 6.03
C PRO A 69 -26.86 -6.72 7.56
N PRO A 70 -26.60 -5.57 8.22
CA PRO A 70 -26.15 -4.28 7.68
C PRO A 70 -24.63 -4.14 7.52
N TYR A 71 -23.86 -5.21 7.68
CA TYR A 71 -22.40 -5.19 7.71
C TYR A 71 -21.81 -5.43 6.32
N GLY A 72 -20.52 -5.15 6.15
CA GLY A 72 -19.78 -5.41 4.91
C GLY A 72 -19.65 -4.19 4.00
N VAL A 73 -18.44 -3.99 3.47
CA VAL A 73 -18.12 -2.84 2.61
C VAL A 73 -18.61 -3.02 1.16
N ASP A 74 -18.86 -4.26 0.73
CA ASP A 74 -19.17 -4.59 -0.66
C ASP A 74 -20.66 -4.45 -1.03
N PHE A 75 -21.52 -4.04 -0.10
CA PHE A 75 -22.95 -3.89 -0.38
C PHE A 75 -23.24 -2.61 -1.18
N PRO A 76 -24.06 -2.66 -2.25
CA PRO A 76 -24.28 -1.51 -3.15
C PRO A 76 -24.88 -0.26 -2.49
N GLN A 77 -25.58 -0.45 -1.37
CA GLN A 77 -26.22 0.64 -0.61
C GLN A 77 -25.34 1.10 0.57
N GLY A 78 -24.17 0.50 0.74
CA GLY A 78 -23.33 0.65 1.93
C GLY A 78 -23.92 -0.02 3.17
N PRO A 79 -23.19 0.03 4.29
CA PRO A 79 -23.75 -0.35 5.59
C PRO A 79 -24.90 0.60 5.96
N THR A 80 -26.00 0.05 6.53
CA THR A 80 -27.18 0.83 6.95
C THR A 80 -27.01 1.45 8.33
#